data_AF-A0A8T4NDT1-F1
#
_entry.id   AF-A0A8T4NDT1-F1
#
_cell.length_a   1.000
_cell.length_b   1.000
_cell.length_c   1.000
_cell.angle_alpha   90.00
_cell.angle_beta   90.00
_cell.angle_gamma   90.00
#
_symmetry.space_group_name_H-M   'P 1'
#
loop_
_entity.id
_entity.type
_entity.pdbx_description
1 polymer ?
#
loop_
_entity_poly.entity_id
_entity_poly.type
_entity_poly.pdbx_seq_one_letter_code
_entity_poly.pdbx_strand_id
1 'polypeptide(L)'
;MNRNLMTQALKKLEFFYPNKISSENFLRIMGLKSSDKELGKIIEYLEETKKIYIDKSKSGVFSQIKRNYMVPGDMVKITTPGIDFLNKLDEISVEKNKGNAITRATIVLALVGFIQAIVYFEEFSRGIRDGYDWSALLLIGITLFAIVVIMTSPFILNSVNEISKLKHFKPYPNQ
;
A
#
# COMPACT_ATOMS: atom_id res chain seq x y z
N MET A 1 8.78 3.38 -10.54
CA MET A 1 9.32 2.06 -10.16
C MET A 1 8.18 1.19 -9.66
N ASN A 2 7.97 0.03 -10.25
CA ASN A 2 6.84 -0.86 -9.94
C ASN A 2 7.02 -1.56 -8.60
N ARG A 3 6.23 -1.12 -7.60
CA ARG A 3 6.28 -1.64 -6.23
C ARG A 3 5.88 -3.11 -6.14
N ASN A 4 4.90 -3.56 -6.94
CA ASN A 4 4.45 -4.94 -6.91
C ASN A 4 5.58 -5.88 -7.40
N LEU A 5 6.24 -5.51 -8.50
CA LEU A 5 7.38 -6.27 -9.03
C LEU A 5 8.55 -6.31 -8.03
N MET A 6 8.83 -5.20 -7.34
CA MET A 6 9.85 -5.14 -6.30
C MET A 6 9.52 -6.04 -5.09
N THR A 7 8.29 -5.98 -4.59
CA THR A 7 7.84 -6.84 -3.49
C THR A 7 7.91 -8.32 -3.89
N GLN A 8 7.49 -8.67 -5.11
CA GLN A 8 7.60 -10.03 -5.61
C GLN A 8 9.06 -10.50 -5.71
N ALA A 9 9.95 -9.67 -6.25
CA ALA A 9 11.38 -9.96 -6.32
C ALA A 9 11.97 -10.25 -4.93
N LEU A 10 11.67 -9.39 -3.95
CA LEU A 10 12.12 -9.58 -2.57
C LEU A 10 11.54 -10.85 -1.93
N LYS A 11 10.23 -11.14 -2.10
CA LYS A 11 9.60 -12.39 -1.61
C LYS A 11 10.23 -13.64 -2.22
N LYS A 12 10.55 -13.61 -3.51
CA LYS A 12 11.24 -14.73 -4.17
C LYS A 12 12.64 -14.91 -3.62
N LEU A 13 13.38 -13.84 -3.33
CA LEU A 13 14.72 -13.93 -2.74
C LEU A 13 14.69 -14.34 -1.26
N GLU A 14 13.70 -13.89 -0.49
CA GLU A 14 13.47 -14.28 0.90
C GLU A 14 13.30 -15.79 1.05
N PHE A 15 12.57 -16.44 0.13
CA PHE A 15 12.41 -17.89 0.12
C PHE A 15 13.74 -18.67 0.13
N PHE A 16 14.81 -18.10 -0.44
CA PHE A 16 16.12 -18.73 -0.49
C PHE A 16 17.06 -18.28 0.64
N TYR A 17 16.66 -17.31 1.48
CA TYR A 17 17.50 -16.81 2.57
C TYR A 17 17.83 -17.94 3.57
N PRO A 18 19.08 -18.05 4.06
CA PRO A 18 20.23 -17.14 3.85
C PRO A 18 21.09 -17.44 2.62
N ASN A 19 20.69 -18.38 1.78
CA ASN A 19 21.47 -18.86 0.64
C ASN A 19 21.41 -17.90 -0.57
N LYS A 20 22.42 -18.00 -1.44
CA LYS A 20 22.45 -17.30 -2.73
C LYS A 20 21.74 -18.14 -3.80
N ILE A 21 21.07 -17.48 -4.74
CA ILE A 21 20.48 -18.08 -5.95
C ILE A 21 21.18 -17.55 -7.19
N SER A 22 21.32 -18.36 -8.25
CA SER A 22 21.84 -17.86 -9.53
C SER A 22 20.85 -16.89 -10.17
N SER A 23 21.36 -15.87 -10.87
CA SER A 23 20.55 -14.91 -11.62
C SER A 23 19.61 -15.59 -12.62
N GLU A 24 20.07 -16.64 -13.29
CA GLU A 24 19.26 -17.44 -14.22
C GLU A 24 18.06 -18.08 -13.54
N ASN A 25 18.27 -18.73 -12.38
CA ASN A 25 17.19 -19.34 -11.63
C ASN A 25 16.24 -18.27 -11.07
N PHE A 26 16.77 -17.16 -10.58
CA PHE A 26 15.96 -16.04 -10.11
C PHE A 26 15.08 -15.46 -11.22
N LEU A 27 15.65 -15.15 -12.38
CA LEU A 27 14.92 -14.64 -13.56
C LEU A 27 13.85 -15.64 -14.03
N ARG A 28 14.18 -16.94 -14.05
CA ARG A 28 13.24 -18.01 -14.39
C ARG A 28 12.06 -18.08 -13.42
N ILE A 29 12.31 -17.98 -12.11
CA ILE A 29 11.25 -17.97 -11.08
C ILE A 29 10.38 -16.72 -11.18
N MET A 30 10.97 -15.59 -11.56
CA MET A 30 10.25 -14.34 -11.82
C MET A 30 9.46 -14.37 -13.13
N GLY A 31 9.74 -15.31 -14.04
CA GLY A 31 9.15 -15.34 -15.38
C GLY A 31 9.59 -14.16 -16.26
N LEU A 32 10.75 -13.58 -15.98
CA LEU A 32 11.25 -12.36 -16.64
C LEU A 32 12.59 -12.61 -17.36
N LYS A 33 12.89 -11.75 -18.32
CA LYS A 33 14.17 -11.75 -19.04
C LYS A 33 15.14 -10.78 -18.37
N SER A 34 16.45 -11.03 -18.50
CA SER A 34 17.50 -10.14 -18.00
C SER A 34 17.46 -8.74 -18.64
N SER A 35 16.88 -8.61 -19.83
CA SER A 35 16.70 -7.35 -20.55
C SER A 35 15.48 -6.54 -20.11
N ASP A 36 14.72 -7.00 -19.11
CA ASP A 36 13.60 -6.26 -18.57
C ASP A 36 14.08 -4.98 -17.87
N LYS A 37 13.73 -3.83 -18.46
CA LYS A 37 14.16 -2.50 -18.00
C LYS A 37 13.60 -2.14 -16.63
N GLU A 38 12.41 -2.61 -16.28
CA GLU A 38 11.80 -2.35 -14.98
C GLU A 38 12.47 -3.18 -13.90
N LEU A 39 12.73 -4.47 -14.17
CA LEU A 39 13.49 -5.32 -13.27
C LEU A 39 14.90 -4.78 -13.05
N GLY A 40 15.60 -4.36 -14.11
CA GLY A 40 16.95 -3.77 -14.00
C GLY A 40 16.99 -2.59 -13.02
N LYS A 41 16.05 -1.64 -13.14
CA LYS A 41 15.92 -0.50 -12.20
C LYS A 41 15.66 -0.93 -10.77
N ILE A 42 14.84 -1.95 -10.57
CA ILE A 42 14.55 -2.49 -9.23
C ILE A 42 15.79 -3.12 -8.62
N ILE A 43 16.52 -3.92 -9.40
CA ILE A 43 17.73 -4.61 -8.94
C ILE A 43 18.84 -3.61 -8.62
N GLU A 44 19.04 -2.62 -9.48
CA GLU A 44 19.97 -1.50 -9.23
C GLU A 44 19.63 -0.80 -7.91
N TYR A 45 18.37 -0.39 -7.73
CA TYR A 45 17.92 0.26 -6.50
C TYR A 45 18.14 -0.62 -5.25
N LEU A 46 17.78 -1.90 -5.32
CA LEU A 46 17.92 -2.82 -4.19
C LEU A 46 19.40 -3.12 -3.86
N GLU A 47 20.27 -3.15 -4.86
CA GLU A 47 21.71 -3.32 -4.67
C GLU A 47 22.33 -2.06 -4.04
N GLU A 48 22.02 -0.88 -4.57
CA GLU A 48 22.52 0.41 -4.06
C GLU A 48 22.09 0.68 -2.62
N THR A 49 20.84 0.33 -2.30
CA THR A 49 20.29 0.46 -0.94
C THR A 49 20.64 -0.72 -0.01
N LYS A 50 21.54 -1.61 -0.46
CA LYS A 50 22.07 -2.77 0.30
C LYS A 50 20.97 -3.74 0.77
N LYS A 51 19.84 -3.79 0.06
CA LYS A 51 18.71 -4.71 0.33
C LYS A 51 18.93 -6.09 -0.28
N ILE A 52 19.70 -6.14 -1.36
CA ILE A 52 20.22 -7.37 -1.94
C ILE A 52 21.73 -7.25 -2.09
N TYR A 53 22.39 -8.39 -2.23
CA TYR A 53 23.80 -8.50 -2.58
C TYR A 53 23.93 -9.35 -3.84
N ILE A 54 24.70 -8.86 -4.80
CA ILE A 54 24.99 -9.55 -6.06
C ILE A 54 26.48 -9.88 -6.10
N ASP A 55 26.77 -11.18 -6.09
CA ASP A 55 28.11 -11.71 -6.30
C ASP A 55 28.39 -11.82 -7.81
N LYS A 56 29.25 -10.93 -8.31
CA LYS A 56 29.59 -10.80 -9.74
C LYS A 56 30.84 -11.62 -10.12
N SER A 57 31.48 -12.28 -9.15
CA SER A 57 32.78 -12.96 -9.31
C SER A 57 32.75 -14.11 -10.33
N LYS A 58 31.60 -14.75 -10.49
CA LYS A 58 31.41 -15.90 -11.40
C LYS A 58 30.99 -15.51 -12.82
N SER A 59 30.68 -14.24 -13.08
CA SER A 59 30.12 -13.81 -14.36
C SER A 59 31.14 -13.71 -15.50
N GLY A 60 32.44 -13.84 -15.24
CA GLY A 60 33.50 -13.73 -16.27
C GLY A 60 33.61 -12.35 -16.94
N VAL A 61 32.71 -11.42 -16.62
CA VAL A 61 32.72 -10.05 -17.14
C VAL A 61 33.49 -9.18 -16.16
N PHE A 62 34.51 -8.48 -16.68
CA PHE A 62 35.34 -7.56 -15.92
C PHE A 62 34.49 -6.63 -15.03
N SER A 63 34.76 -6.70 -13.73
CA SER A 63 33.99 -6.10 -12.62
C SER A 63 33.98 -4.56 -12.58
N GLN A 64 34.59 -3.89 -13.55
CA GLN A 64 34.82 -2.45 -13.54
C GLN A 64 33.68 -1.62 -14.17
N ILE A 65 32.75 -2.24 -14.90
CA ILE A 65 31.57 -1.55 -15.43
C ILE A 65 30.42 -1.72 -14.43
N LYS A 66 29.93 -0.62 -13.85
CA LYS A 66 28.70 -0.59 -13.07
C LYS A 66 27.55 -0.96 -14.02
N ARG A 67 27.05 -2.20 -13.91
CA ARG A 67 25.98 -2.75 -14.74
C ARG A 67 24.67 -2.72 -13.95
N ASN A 68 23.60 -2.27 -14.60
CA ASN A 68 22.26 -2.13 -14.00
C ASN A 68 21.35 -3.35 -14.28
N TYR A 69 21.94 -4.48 -14.66
CA TYR A 69 21.23 -5.70 -15.02
C TYR A 69 21.99 -6.93 -14.54
N MET A 70 21.25 -8.01 -14.28
CA MET A 70 21.83 -9.30 -13.93
C MET A 70 22.28 -10.06 -15.18
N VAL A 71 23.36 -10.81 -15.02
CA VAL A 71 24.08 -11.50 -16.09
C VAL A 71 24.14 -12.99 -15.73
N PRO A 72 24.14 -13.91 -16.71
CA PRO A 72 24.45 -15.31 -16.46
C PRO A 72 25.70 -15.48 -15.58
N GLY A 73 25.59 -16.30 -14.54
CA GLY A 73 26.66 -16.55 -13.57
C GLY A 73 26.65 -15.66 -12.32
N ASP A 74 25.92 -14.54 -12.31
CA ASP A 74 25.75 -13.75 -11.07
C ASP A 74 25.00 -14.56 -10.00
N MET A 75 25.35 -14.36 -8.73
CA MET A 75 24.63 -14.95 -7.60
C MET A 75 24.00 -13.87 -6.74
N VAL A 76 22.71 -13.96 -6.49
CA VAL A 76 21.93 -12.95 -5.76
C VAL A 76 21.48 -13.50 -4.41
N LYS A 77 21.53 -12.67 -3.37
CA LYS A 77 20.89 -12.95 -2.08
C LYS A 77 20.19 -11.71 -1.53
N ILE A 78 19.10 -11.90 -0.80
CA ILE A 78 18.54 -10.85 0.05
C ILE A 78 19.43 -10.67 1.29
N THR A 79 19.53 -9.43 1.78
CA THR A 79 20.24 -9.11 3.03
C THR A 79 19.24 -8.97 4.18
N THR A 80 19.71 -8.97 5.43
CA THR A 80 18.85 -8.68 6.58
C THR A 80 18.11 -7.33 6.44
N PRO A 81 18.78 -6.21 6.04
CA PRO A 81 18.08 -4.97 5.72
C PRO A 81 17.04 -5.06 4.60
N GLY A 82 17.19 -6.03 3.69
CA GLY A 82 16.24 -6.35 2.63
C GLY A 82 14.97 -7.02 3.16
N ILE A 83 15.11 -7.95 4.10
CA ILE A 83 13.99 -8.61 4.79
C ILE A 83 13.21 -7.57 5.61
N ASP A 84 13.90 -6.73 6.38
CA ASP A 84 13.23 -5.67 7.15
C ASP A 84 12.46 -4.69 6.24
N PHE A 85 13.01 -4.41 5.07
CA PHE A 85 12.34 -3.56 4.08
C PHE A 85 11.11 -4.24 3.49
N LEU A 86 11.19 -5.54 3.20
CA LEU A 86 10.04 -6.31 2.73
C LEU A 86 8.90 -6.32 3.77
N ASN A 87 9.22 -6.55 5.04
CA ASN A 87 8.24 -6.51 6.14
C ASN A 87 7.52 -5.15 6.20
N LYS A 88 8.28 -4.05 6.11
CA LYS A 88 7.70 -2.68 6.06
C LYS A 88 6.82 -2.46 4.84
N LEU A 89 7.19 -2.99 3.68
CA LEU A 89 6.36 -2.89 2.48
C LEU A 89 5.03 -3.64 2.64
N ASP A 90 5.07 -4.81 3.28
CA ASP A 90 3.87 -5.60 3.57
C ASP A 90 2.97 -4.89 4.60
N GLU A 91 3.54 -4.29 5.66
CA GLU A 91 2.79 -3.47 6.63
C GLU A 91 2.05 -2.30 5.98
N ILE A 92 2.72 -1.52 5.12
CA ILE A 92 2.12 -0.38 4.39
C ILE A 92 0.97 -0.87 3.48
N SER A 93 1.12 -2.05 2.87
CA SER A 93 0.08 -2.61 2.01
C SER A 93 -1.18 -3.03 2.78
N VAL A 94 -1.00 -3.59 3.99
CA VAL A 94 -2.08 -4.01 4.87
C VAL A 94 -2.80 -2.79 5.45
N GLU A 95 -2.06 -1.76 5.87
CA GLU A 95 -2.62 -0.53 6.41
C GLU A 95 -3.46 0.23 5.37
N LYS A 96 -2.96 0.33 4.13
CA LYS A 96 -3.71 0.94 3.01
C LYS A 96 -5.00 0.18 2.68
N ASN A 97 -4.98 -1.15 2.74
CA ASN A 97 -6.16 -1.97 2.48
C ASN A 97 -7.20 -1.86 3.61
N LYS A 98 -6.75 -1.78 4.87
CA LYS A 98 -7.63 -1.50 6.01
C LYS A 98 -8.28 -0.11 5.89
N GLY A 99 -7.50 0.91 5.54
CA GLY A 99 -8.01 2.27 5.32
C GLY A 99 -9.10 2.31 4.23
N ASN A 100 -8.88 1.63 3.10
CA ASN A 100 -9.89 1.55 2.04
C ASN A 100 -11.17 0.82 2.45
N ALA A 101 -11.06 -0.28 3.22
CA ALA A 101 -12.22 -1.02 3.71
C ALA A 101 -13.05 -0.18 4.68
N ILE A 102 -12.39 0.55 5.59
CA ILE A 102 -13.04 1.43 6.56
C ILE A 102 -13.71 2.61 5.85
N THR A 103 -13.04 3.25 4.88
CA THR A 103 -13.65 4.34 4.10
C THR A 103 -14.88 3.87 3.33
N ARG A 104 -14.86 2.66 2.75
CA ARG A 104 -16.05 2.09 2.09
C ARG A 104 -17.18 1.83 3.09
N ALA A 105 -16.88 1.25 4.25
CA ALA A 105 -17.87 1.01 5.29
C ALA A 105 -18.50 2.33 5.78
N THR A 106 -17.69 3.37 5.96
CA THR A 106 -18.13 4.72 6.31
C THR A 106 -19.07 5.31 5.26
N ILE A 107 -18.76 5.20 3.97
CA ILE A 107 -19.63 5.70 2.89
C ILE A 107 -20.96 4.94 2.88
N VAL A 108 -20.93 3.62 3.04
CA VAL A 108 -22.15 2.81 3.12
C VAL A 108 -23.00 3.20 4.33
N LEU A 109 -22.39 3.36 5.51
CA LEU A 109 -23.10 3.79 6.72
C LEU A 109 -23.69 5.20 6.58
N ALA A 110 -22.96 6.13 5.95
CA ALA A 110 -23.46 7.48 5.67
C ALA A 110 -24.65 7.46 4.70
N LEU A 111 -24.60 6.63 3.65
CA LEU A 111 -25.71 6.47 2.71
C LEU A 111 -26.94 5.85 3.37
N VAL A 112 -26.76 4.81 4.19
CA VAL A 112 -27.85 4.20 4.96
C VAL A 112 -28.48 5.24 5.89
N GLY A 113 -27.66 6.00 6.63
CA GLY A 113 -28.14 7.09 7.49
C GLY A 113 -28.88 8.19 6.71
N PHE A 114 -28.42 8.54 5.51
CA PHE A 114 -29.07 9.53 4.66
C PHE A 114 -30.42 9.05 4.12
N ILE A 115 -30.50 7.81 3.63
CA ILE A 115 -31.77 7.21 3.17
C ILE A 115 -32.76 7.13 4.33
N GLN A 116 -32.29 6.71 5.51
CA GLN A 116 -33.12 6.62 6.70
C GLN A 116 -33.62 8.00 7.13
N ALA A 117 -32.77 9.03 7.08
CA ALA A 117 -33.19 10.41 7.33
C ALA A 117 -34.26 10.90 6.34
N ILE A 118 -34.18 10.55 5.06
CA ILE A 118 -35.22 10.89 4.07
C ILE A 118 -36.54 10.20 4.40
N VAL A 119 -36.52 8.90 4.68
CA VAL A 119 -37.73 8.14 5.05
C VAL A 119 -38.36 8.69 6.32
N TYR A 120 -37.55 8.97 7.35
CA TYR A 120 -38.02 9.59 8.58
C TYR A 120 -38.55 11.02 8.36
N PHE A 121 -37.96 11.80 7.44
CA PHE A 121 -38.45 13.13 7.11
C PHE A 121 -39.82 13.08 6.40
N GLU A 122 -40.03 12.10 5.52
CA GLU A 122 -41.34 11.86 4.91
C GLU A 122 -42.39 11.45 5.96
N GLU A 123 -42.07 10.53 6.86
CA GLU A 123 -42.98 10.12 7.95
C GLU A 123 -43.25 11.25 8.94
N PHE A 124 -42.23 12.04 9.30
CA PHE A 124 -42.36 13.24 10.13
C PHE A 124 -43.28 14.28 9.48
N SER A 125 -43.16 14.50 8.17
CA SER A 125 -44.02 15.43 7.43
C SER A 125 -45.49 15.00 7.40
N ARG A 126 -45.76 13.68 7.39
CA ARG A 126 -47.11 13.13 7.54
C ARG A 126 -47.60 13.23 8.98
N GLY A 127 -46.75 12.92 9.96
CA GLY A 127 -47.11 12.93 11.37
C GLY A 127 -47.34 14.31 11.99
N ILE A 128 -46.66 15.37 11.48
CA ILE A 128 -47.02 16.77 11.82
C ILE A 128 -48.44 17.11 11.35
N ARG A 129 -48.85 16.56 10.20
CA ARG A 129 -50.20 16.75 9.65
C ARG A 129 -51.28 16.14 10.55
N ASP A 130 -50.91 15.08 11.28
CA ASP A 130 -51.80 14.31 12.15
C ASP A 130 -51.65 14.67 13.66
N GLY A 131 -50.82 15.66 14.01
CA GLY A 131 -50.72 16.20 15.36
C GLY A 131 -49.89 15.38 16.36
N TYR A 132 -49.03 14.47 15.90
CA TYR A 132 -48.15 13.68 16.76
C TYR A 132 -46.90 14.47 17.21
N ASP A 133 -46.44 14.26 18.46
CA ASP A 133 -45.18 14.82 18.96
C ASP A 133 -44.00 13.91 18.61
N TRP A 134 -43.19 14.36 17.64
CA TRP A 134 -42.04 13.64 17.10
C TRP A 134 -40.71 14.08 17.69
N SER A 135 -40.72 14.96 18.71
CA SER A 135 -39.50 15.53 19.31
C SER A 135 -38.51 14.46 19.78
N ALA A 136 -38.99 13.36 20.37
CA ALA A 136 -38.16 12.23 20.80
C ALA A 136 -37.49 11.48 19.63
N LEU A 137 -38.20 11.29 18.52
CA LEU A 137 -37.68 10.61 17.32
C LEU A 137 -36.65 11.47 16.58
N LEU A 138 -36.86 12.79 16.55
CA LEU A 138 -35.90 13.75 16.01
C LEU A 138 -34.61 13.77 16.84
N LEU A 139 -34.72 13.68 18.18
CA LEU A 139 -33.59 13.58 19.09
C LEU A 139 -32.79 12.28 18.88
N ILE A 140 -33.47 11.15 18.68
CA ILE A 140 -32.82 9.87 18.34
C ILE A 140 -32.08 9.97 17.00
N GLY A 141 -32.69 10.59 15.98
CA GLY A 141 -32.08 10.81 14.67
C GLY A 141 -30.80 11.66 14.74
N ILE A 142 -30.83 12.79 15.45
CA ILE A 142 -29.66 13.66 15.65
C ILE A 142 -28.56 12.91 16.42
N THR A 143 -28.93 12.12 17.42
CA THR A 143 -27.97 11.35 18.23
C THR A 143 -27.27 10.29 17.39
N LEU A 144 -28.01 9.54 16.58
CA LEU A 144 -27.43 8.55 15.66
C LEU A 144 -26.53 9.21 14.61
N PHE A 145 -26.92 10.35 14.07
CA PHE A 145 -26.09 11.10 13.13
C PHE A 145 -24.79 11.60 13.79
N ALA A 146 -24.86 12.13 15.01
CA ALA A 146 -23.68 12.57 15.76
C ALA A 146 -22.72 11.40 16.05
N ILE A 147 -23.22 10.21 16.37
CA ILE A 147 -22.40 9.00 16.56
C ILE A 147 -21.67 8.64 15.26
N VAL A 148 -22.36 8.67 14.11
CA VAL A 148 -21.74 8.41 12.80
C VAL A 148 -20.64 9.44 12.50
N VAL A 149 -20.89 10.74 12.75
CA VAL A 149 -19.89 11.79 12.54
C VAL A 149 -18.68 11.61 13.48
N ILE A 150 -18.89 11.27 14.75
CA ILE A 150 -17.80 11.04 15.72
C ILE A 150 -16.97 9.81 15.32
N MET A 151 -17.61 8.71 14.90
CA MET A 151 -16.89 7.51 14.46
C MET A 151 -16.07 7.73 13.18
N THR A 152 -16.47 8.68 12.34
CA THR A 152 -15.85 8.93 11.03
C THR A 152 -14.81 10.06 11.06
N SER A 153 -14.90 10.98 12.02
CA SER A 153 -13.98 12.13 12.19
C SER A 153 -12.50 11.74 12.35
N PRO A 154 -12.10 10.74 13.18
CA PRO A 154 -10.70 10.34 13.30
C PRO A 154 -10.09 9.86 11.98
N PHE A 155 -10.90 9.23 11.12
CA PHE A 155 -10.48 8.71 9.82
C PHE A 155 -10.34 9.81 8.76
N ILE A 156 -11.23 10.79 8.76
CA ILE A 156 -11.11 11.97 7.89
C ILE A 156 -9.84 12.76 8.27
N LEU A 157 -9.61 12.97 9.56
CA LEU A 157 -8.39 13.61 10.07
C LEU A 157 -7.11 12.84 9.71
N ASN A 158 -7.11 11.51 9.82
CA ASN A 158 -5.96 10.69 9.44
C ASN A 158 -5.70 10.72 7.93
N SER A 159 -6.75 10.66 7.12
CA SER A 159 -6.65 10.72 5.65
C SER A 159 -6.10 12.08 5.18
N VAL A 160 -6.55 13.17 5.80
CA VAL A 160 -6.01 14.53 5.54
C VAL A 160 -4.55 14.65 5.97
N ASN A 161 -4.17 14.03 7.10
CA ASN A 161 -2.78 13.99 7.57
C ASN A 161 -1.84 13.13 6.71
N GLU A 162 -2.31 12.02 6.14
CA GLU A 162 -1.51 11.25 5.18
C GLU A 162 -1.31 12.00 3.87
N ILE A 163 -2.35 12.70 3.39
CA ILE A 163 -2.26 13.53 2.18
C ILE A 163 -1.31 14.71 2.39
N SER A 164 -1.28 15.32 3.59
CA SER A 164 -0.34 16.41 3.91
C SER A 164 1.11 15.91 4.01
N LYS A 165 1.35 14.71 4.55
CA LYS A 165 2.68 14.06 4.56
C LYS A 165 3.17 13.72 3.15
N LEU A 166 2.27 13.31 2.25
CA LEU A 166 2.60 13.04 0.84
C LEU A 166 2.93 14.31 0.03
N LYS A 167 2.37 15.47 0.39
CA LYS A 167 2.75 16.77 -0.21
C LYS A 167 4.15 17.26 0.20
N HIS A 168 4.71 16.74 1.31
CA HIS A 168 6.05 17.09 1.78
C HIS A 168 7.16 16.13 1.31
N PHE A 169 6.82 15.09 0.53
CA PHE A 169 7.82 14.33 -0.22
C PHE A 169 8.34 15.19 -1.38
N LYS A 170 9.39 15.99 -1.12
CA LYS A 170 10.18 16.59 -2.19
C LYS A 170 10.70 15.47 -3.10
N PRO A 171 10.53 15.57 -4.43
CA PRO A 171 11.28 14.71 -5.33
C PRO A 171 12.77 14.93 -5.07
N TYR A 172 13.56 13.85 -5.11
CA TYR A 172 15.00 13.88 -4.93
C TYR A 172 15.64 15.04 -5.72
N PRO A 173 16.62 15.75 -5.15
CA PRO A 173 17.45 16.65 -5.94
C PRO A 173 18.25 15.79 -6.92
N ASN A 174 18.12 16.09 -8.21
CA ASN A 174 19.02 15.55 -9.23
C ASN A 174 20.44 16.02 -8.90
N GLN A 175 21.33 15.09 -8.59
CA GLN A 175 22.78 15.24 -8.70
C GLN A 175 23.34 13.95 -9.30
#